data_AF-A0A1W9W0H2-F1
#
_entry.id   AF-A0A1W9W0H2-F1
#
_cell.length_a   1.000
_cell.length_b   1.000
_cell.length_c   1.000
_cell.angle_alpha   90.00
_cell.angle_beta   90.00
_cell.angle_gamma   90.00
#
_symmetry.space_group_name_H-M   'P 1'
#
loop_
_entity.id
_entity.type
_entity.pdbx_description
1 polymer ?
#
loop_
_entity_poly.entity_id
_entity_poly.type
_entity_poly.pdbx_seq_one_letter_code
_entity_poly.pdbx_strand_id
1 'polypeptide(L)' 'MYEYICYCDKVTKGDIISAVFGGAKTLKEVTAVIGAMTHSNCKENNPKGVCCENDIMELIKEYS' A
#
# COMPACT_ATOMS: atom_id res chain seq x y z
N MET A 1 -12.97 -3.54 2.43
CA MET A 1 -12.02 -2.56 3.00
C MET A 1 -10.86 -3.21 3.75
N TYR A 2 -11.05 -4.40 4.37
CA TYR A 2 -10.03 -5.14 5.14
C TYR A 2 -9.04 -5.99 4.33
N GLU A 3 -8.93 -5.76 3.02
CA GLU A 3 -7.98 -6.49 2.18
C GLU A 3 -6.57 -5.93 2.41
N TYR A 4 -5.62 -6.78 2.80
CA TYR A 4 -4.22 -6.37 2.89
C TYR A 4 -3.61 -6.22 1.50
N ILE A 5 -3.02 -5.05 1.28
CA ILE A 5 -2.19 -4.76 0.12
C ILE A 5 -0.73 -4.96 0.48
N CYS A 6 -0.28 -4.40 1.61
CA CYS A 6 1.03 -4.74 2.17
C CYS A 6 0.89 -5.76 3.30
N TYR A 7 1.26 -7.00 3.03
CA TYR A 7 1.20 -8.09 4.02
C TYR A 7 2.29 -7.99 5.09
N CYS A 8 3.43 -7.37 4.76
CA CYS A 8 4.55 -7.16 5.66
C CYS A 8 4.19 -6.18 6.78
N ASP A 9 3.53 -5.07 6.42
CA ASP A 9 3.22 -3.96 7.34
C ASP A 9 1.73 -3.91 7.75
N LYS A 10 0.92 -4.91 7.33
CA LYS A 10 -0.52 -5.00 7.61
C LYS A 10 -1.32 -3.77 7.15
N VAL A 11 -0.96 -3.25 5.98
CA VAL A 11 -1.64 -2.10 5.36
C VAL A 11 -2.74 -2.58 4.44
N THR A 12 -3.92 -1.99 4.58
CA THR A 12 -5.12 -2.37 3.82
C THR A 12 -5.39 -1.46 2.63
N LYS A 13 -6.26 -1.91 1.71
CA LYS A 13 -6.81 -1.06 0.64
C LYS A 13 -7.50 0.19 1.21
N GLY A 14 -8.15 0.09 2.36
CA GLY A 14 -8.80 1.22 3.03
C GLY A 14 -7.82 2.31 3.48
N ASP A 15 -6.67 1.91 4.02
CA ASP A 15 -5.62 2.85 4.46
C ASP A 15 -5.07 3.65 3.27
N ILE A 16 -4.83 2.97 2.14
CA ILE A 16 -4.34 3.59 0.91
C ILE A 16 -5.35 4.60 0.37
N ILE A 17 -6.62 4.22 0.24
CA ILE A 17 -7.68 5.12 -0.24
C ILE A 17 -7.83 6.33 0.68
N SER A 18 -7.77 6.11 2.00
CA SER A 18 -7.87 7.19 2.99
C SER A 18 -6.71 8.17 2.87
N ALA A 19 -5.48 7.69 2.65
CA ALA A 19 -4.32 8.54 2.40
C ALA A 19 -4.47 9.38 1.11
N VAL A 20 -4.99 8.77 0.04
CA VAL A 20 -5.21 9.47 -1.23
C VAL A 20 -6.29 10.55 -1.10
N PHE A 21 -7.40 10.26 -0.42
CA PHE A 21 -8.42 11.27 -0.11
C PHE A 21 -7.94 12.33 0.87
N GLY A 22 -6.94 12.02 1.71
CA GLY A 22 -6.20 12.97 2.53
C GLY A 22 -5.24 13.88 1.75
N GLY A 23 -5.10 13.67 0.43
CA GLY A 23 -4.31 14.53 -0.45
C GLY A 23 -2.95 13.96 -0.87
N ALA A 24 -2.57 12.76 -0.43
CA ALA A 24 -1.37 12.10 -0.91
C ALA A 24 -1.56 11.63 -2.38
N LYS A 25 -0.66 12.02 -3.29
CA LYS A 25 -0.81 11.74 -4.74
C LYS A 25 0.34 10.92 -5.33
N THR A 26 1.40 10.73 -4.58
CA THR A 26 2.56 9.95 -5.01
C THR A 26 2.76 8.72 -4.14
N LEU A 27 3.42 7.69 -4.70
CA LEU A 27 3.79 6.50 -3.93
C LEU A 27 4.54 6.87 -2.64
N LYS A 28 5.46 7.83 -2.71
CA LYS A 28 6.25 8.29 -1.56
C LYS A 28 5.39 8.93 -0.47
N GLU A 29 4.44 9.78 -0.84
CA GLU A 29 3.54 10.41 0.13
C GLU A 29 2.61 9.37 0.77
N VAL A 30 2.04 8.49 -0.05
CA VAL A 30 1.11 7.45 0.40
C VAL A 30 1.80 6.48 1.36
N THR A 31 2.98 5.96 1.01
CA THR A 31 3.73 5.06 1.90
C THR A 31 4.20 5.73 3.18
N ALA A 32 4.52 7.03 3.15
CA ALA A 32 4.84 7.79 4.36
C ALA A 32 3.65 7.93 5.33
N VAL A 33 2.42 7.98 4.80
CA VAL A 33 1.20 8.08 5.62
C VAL A 33 0.81 6.71 6.21
N ILE A 34 0.83 5.66 5.40
CA ILE A 34 0.29 4.34 5.78
C ILE A 34 1.34 3.39 6.37
N GLY A 35 2.64 3.70 6.27
CA GLY A 35 3.71 2.87 6.82
C GLY A 35 4.00 1.58 6.04
N ALA A 36 3.62 1.49 4.76
CA ALA A 36 3.92 0.33 3.93
C ALA A 36 5.40 0.26 3.51
N MET A 37 5.88 -0.95 3.21
CA MET A 37 7.20 -1.26 2.66
C MET A 37 8.36 -1.05 3.65
N THR A 38 8.12 -1.17 4.97
CA THR A 38 9.17 -0.96 5.99
C THR A 38 9.82 -2.26 6.46
N HIS A 39 9.12 -3.40 6.45
CA HIS A 39 9.66 -4.70 6.88
C HIS A 39 10.16 -5.60 5.74
N SER A 40 9.78 -5.33 4.48
CA SER A 40 10.35 -5.91 3.24
C SER A 40 10.48 -7.45 3.11
N ASN A 41 9.80 -8.27 3.91
CA ASN A 41 9.80 -9.73 3.79
C ASN A 41 8.75 -10.27 2.78
N CYS A 42 8.69 -9.67 1.59
CA CYS A 42 7.60 -9.86 0.63
C CYS A 42 7.51 -11.28 0.07
N LYS A 43 8.66 -11.96 -0.09
CA LYS A 43 8.71 -13.32 -0.62
C LYS A 43 7.95 -14.33 0.26
N GLU A 44 8.01 -14.14 1.58
CA GLU A 44 7.38 -15.02 2.56
C GLU A 44 5.98 -14.52 2.96
N ASN A 45 5.80 -13.20 3.08
CA ASN A 45 4.57 -12.63 3.64
C ASN A 45 3.51 -12.28 2.59
N ASN A 46 3.90 -11.85 1.38
CA ASN A 46 2.94 -11.49 0.34
C ASN A 46 2.54 -12.75 -0.44
N PRO A 47 1.23 -13.09 -0.57
CA PRO A 47 0.78 -14.23 -1.37
C PRO A 47 1.27 -14.21 -2.83
N LYS A 48 1.56 -13.03 -3.38
CA LYS A 48 2.13 -12.88 -4.73
C LYS A 48 3.65 -13.14 -4.78
N GLY A 49 4.32 -13.25 -3.63
CA GLY A 49 5.77 -13.42 -3.51
C GLY A 49 6.60 -12.21 -3.94
N VAL A 50 5.96 -11.06 -4.20
CA VAL A 50 6.59 -9.83 -4.68
C VAL A 50 6.15 -8.61 -3.85
N CYS A 51 6.83 -7.48 -4.02
CA CYS A 51 6.48 -6.24 -3.32
C CYS A 51 5.10 -5.72 -3.73
N CYS A 52 4.39 -5.08 -2.79
CA CYS A 52 3.06 -4.49 -3.00
C CYS A 52 3.08 -3.13 -3.74
N GLU A 53 4.25 -2.67 -4.18
CA GLU A 53 4.44 -1.36 -4.83
C GLU A 53 3.46 -1.14 -6.00
N ASN A 54 3.34 -2.11 -6.91
CA ASN A 54 2.44 -2.01 -8.06
C ASN A 54 0.98 -1.90 -7.63
N ASP A 55 0.56 -2.69 -6.64
CA ASP A 55 -0.81 -2.67 -6.12
C ASP A 55 -1.15 -1.30 -5.49
N ILE A 56 -0.19 -0.70 -4.78
CA ILE A 56 -0.35 0.66 -4.22
C ILE A 56 -0.45 1.69 -5.36
N MET A 57 0.42 1.63 -6.37
CA MET A 57 0.39 2.56 -7.50
C MET A 57 -0.92 2.48 -8.31
N GLU A 58 -1.46 1.29 -8.51
CA GLU A 58 -2.75 1.10 -9.16
C GLU A 58 -3.89 1.76 -8.37
N LEU A 59 -3.91 1.58 -7.05
CA LEU A 59 -4.89 2.24 -6.18
C LEU A 59 -4.73 3.76 -6.16
N ILE A 60 -3.49 4.27 -6.14
CA ILE A 60 -3.26 5.71 -6.27
C ILE A 60 -3.88 6.20 -7.57
N LYS A 61 -3.60 5.54 -8.71
CA LYS A 61 -4.16 5.93 -10.01
C LYS A 61 -5.69 5.85 -10.06
N GLU A 62 -6.30 4.87 -9.41
CA GLU A 62 -7.76 4.67 -9.39
C GLU A 62 -8.48 5.73 -8.55
N TYR A 63 -7.89 6.19 -7.43
CA TYR A 63 -8.55 7.07 -6.46
C TYR A 63 -7.99 8.51 -6.41
N SER A 64 -7.00 8.86 -7.24
CA SER A 64 -6.40 10.21 -7.29
C SER A 64 -7.25 11.25 -7.99
#